data_AF-A0A0C3RVV5-F1
#
_entry.id   AF-A0A0C3RVV5-F1
#
_cell.length_a   1.000
_cell.length_b   1.000
_cell.length_c   1.000
_cell.angle_alpha   90.00
_cell.angle_beta   90.00
_cell.angle_gamma   90.00
#
_symmetry.space_group_name_H-M   'P 1'
#
loop_
_entity.id
_entity.type
_entity.pdbx_description
1 polymer ?
#
loop_
_entity_poly.entity_id
_entity_poly.type
_entity_poly.pdbx_seq_one_letter_code
_entity_poly.pdbx_strand_id
1 'polypeptide(L)'
;MVLTPGVYKALVCTPRIPVRRSAAMSPPIPHYVLARRQANNLLPISRFPDEILFHIFDLNADYEDRRRFWKDFPAWTKLFHVCHRWYTIGLRSPLFWDTVTNGCGLEATRELLSRSQNVPLNVCVRFPVHTKFWNKDDQAVDRIQALRKRYEVPEELMKYMSRIKTLNIITVNGVWEPSPAVGEPTMLEVLTLNDCGAFNFLEDFDITLHWPFTVSTPKLRKLTITVERPLCGVIRIPTLRSLTLDLGIATEESGYKVEDVLESLRQMPQLEHVDIHYALLHSASPEEVEQLEKAIPVHLPNVKIFACGDCVPMLPLLLDNVVIPNTCFLSVACEAAFRSDIEATISSVRTKLTIGGAATQVRRHIRSLTISSRGCGGRLGIYRALQIVGCPHIHACFCADTTDRHAFGRDADCDDANKCDDACIRITIAYGLPYDGPWIVLDGLHRVLDILPLEEVQSLYLDGLDLYNDFKAEFDLIPDSDVATLPAPPDLATAGACHFALPSPGFELGAQLCQLMPHLASVCVNVEQRKYWELTLADDLESDDDMDNME
;
A
#
# COMPACT_ATOMS: atom_id res chain seq x y z
N MET A 1 -35.59 -17.11 -10.16
CA MET A 1 -34.89 -18.32 -10.66
C MET A 1 -33.40 -17.98 -10.72
N VAL A 2 -32.62 -18.47 -9.76
CA VAL A 2 -31.18 -18.19 -9.65
C VAL A 2 -30.47 -19.12 -10.63
N LEU A 3 -29.79 -18.56 -11.64
CA LEU A 3 -29.01 -19.33 -12.61
C LEU A 3 -27.67 -19.74 -11.98
N THR A 4 -27.27 -21.00 -12.19
CA THR A 4 -26.03 -21.56 -11.66
C THR A 4 -24.79 -20.99 -12.36
N PRO A 5 -23.63 -20.89 -11.67
CA PRO A 5 -22.41 -20.23 -12.18
C PRO A 5 -21.87 -20.76 -13.51
N GLY A 6 -22.13 -22.02 -13.87
CA GLY A 6 -21.63 -22.65 -15.10
C GLY A 6 -22.23 -22.12 -16.41
N VAL A 7 -23.42 -21.51 -16.37
CA VAL A 7 -24.11 -20.98 -17.58
C VAL A 7 -23.55 -19.60 -17.99
N TYR A 8 -22.91 -18.89 -17.07
CA TYR A 8 -22.39 -17.53 -17.31
C TYR A 8 -21.23 -17.50 -18.32
N LYS A 9 -20.39 -18.54 -18.36
CA LYS A 9 -19.25 -18.61 -19.31
C LYS A 9 -19.70 -18.75 -20.77
N ALA A 10 -20.89 -19.30 -21.01
CA ALA A 10 -21.41 -19.60 -22.36
C ALA A 10 -22.31 -18.51 -22.96
N LEU A 11 -22.89 -17.63 -22.15
CA LEU A 11 -23.80 -16.57 -22.63
C LEU A 11 -23.09 -15.25 -22.96
N VAL A 12 -21.91 -15.02 -22.38
CA VAL A 12 -21.16 -13.77 -22.56
C VAL A 12 -20.07 -13.94 -23.62
N CYS A 13 -19.44 -15.11 -23.69
CA CYS A 13 -18.71 -15.56 -24.86
C CYS A 13 -19.68 -16.37 -25.72
N THR A 14 -20.47 -15.73 -26.58
CA THR A 14 -21.19 -16.48 -27.62
C THR A 14 -20.13 -17.27 -28.39
N PRO A 15 -20.16 -18.62 -28.41
CA PRO A 15 -19.27 -19.37 -29.26
C PRO A 15 -19.50 -18.84 -30.67
N ARG A 16 -18.43 -18.49 -31.39
CA ARG A 16 -18.52 -18.24 -32.83
C ARG A 16 -19.21 -19.45 -33.44
N ILE A 17 -20.50 -19.32 -33.75
CA ILE A 17 -21.14 -20.16 -34.74
C ILE A 17 -20.23 -20.01 -35.96
N PRO A 18 -19.60 -21.07 -36.46
CA PRO A 18 -18.67 -20.96 -37.57
C PRO A 18 -19.40 -20.21 -38.68
N VAL A 19 -18.80 -19.10 -39.12
CA VAL A 19 -19.35 -18.22 -40.16
C VAL A 19 -19.28 -18.98 -41.49
N ARG A 20 -20.16 -19.97 -41.66
CA ARG A 20 -20.67 -20.30 -42.98
C ARG A 20 -21.51 -19.10 -43.36
N ARG A 21 -21.04 -18.30 -44.31
CA ARG A 21 -21.78 -17.24 -45.01
C ARG A 21 -22.95 -17.85 -45.80
N SER A 22 -23.89 -18.50 -45.11
CA SER A 22 -25.23 -18.73 -45.59
C SER A 22 -26.09 -17.72 -44.87
N ALA A 23 -26.84 -16.92 -45.63
CA ALA A 23 -27.82 -15.94 -45.13
C ALA A 23 -29.02 -16.65 -44.49
N ALA A 24 -28.78 -17.54 -43.53
CA ALA A 24 -29.82 -18.14 -42.72
C ALA A 24 -30.40 -17.03 -41.85
N MET A 25 -31.64 -16.63 -42.17
CA MET A 25 -32.42 -15.71 -41.36
C MET A 25 -32.34 -16.16 -39.89
N SER A 26 -31.97 -15.24 -39.00
CA SER A 26 -31.98 -15.51 -37.57
C SER A 26 -33.35 -16.07 -37.17
N PRO A 27 -33.41 -17.15 -36.37
CA PRO A 27 -34.68 -17.74 -35.99
C PRO A 27 -35.57 -16.67 -35.31
N PRO A 28 -36.89 -16.68 -35.56
CA PRO A 28 -37.80 -15.70 -34.98
C PRO A 28 -37.73 -15.74 -33.46
N ILE A 29 -37.73 -14.56 -32.83
CA ILE A 29 -37.71 -14.44 -31.36
C ILE A 29 -38.96 -15.13 -30.79
N PRO A 30 -38.83 -16.06 -29.83
CA PRO A 30 -40.00 -16.76 -29.28
C PRO A 30 -41.04 -15.80 -28.68
N HIS A 31 -42.34 -16.04 -28.94
CA HIS A 31 -43.43 -15.16 -28.50
C HIS A 31 -43.44 -14.89 -26.98
N TYR A 32 -43.06 -15.86 -26.14
CA TYR A 32 -42.99 -15.67 -24.69
C TYR A 32 -41.92 -14.64 -24.27
N VAL A 33 -40.83 -14.50 -25.04
CA VAL A 33 -39.80 -13.47 -24.81
C VAL A 33 -40.36 -12.09 -25.11
N LEU A 34 -41.14 -11.95 -26.18
CA LEU A 34 -41.81 -10.69 -26.53
C LEU A 34 -42.85 -10.29 -25.47
N ALA A 35 -43.69 -11.23 -25.04
CA ALA A 35 -44.66 -11.00 -23.96
C ALA A 35 -43.98 -10.56 -22.66
N ARG A 36 -42.86 -11.21 -22.29
CA ARG A 36 -42.08 -10.83 -21.10
C ARG A 36 -41.44 -9.44 -21.24
N ARG A 37 -40.95 -9.06 -22.42
CA ARG A 37 -40.43 -7.70 -22.68
C ARG A 37 -41.54 -6.66 -22.50
N GLN A 38 -42.73 -6.92 -23.02
CA GLN A 38 -43.89 -6.03 -22.86
C GLN A 38 -44.30 -5.90 -21.38
N ALA A 39 -44.38 -7.02 -20.65
CA ALA A 39 -44.68 -7.01 -19.21
C ALA A 39 -43.63 -6.21 -18.42
N ASN A 40 -42.35 -6.41 -18.70
CA ASN A 40 -41.27 -5.65 -18.05
C ASN A 40 -41.37 -4.15 -18.32
N ASN A 41 -41.70 -3.74 -19.55
CA ASN A 41 -41.88 -2.32 -19.90
C ASN A 41 -43.00 -1.62 -19.11
N LEU A 42 -43.96 -2.38 -18.55
CA LEU A 42 -45.03 -1.82 -17.73
C LEU A 42 -44.63 -1.64 -16.25
N LEU A 43 -43.57 -2.29 -15.79
CA LEU A 43 -43.08 -2.19 -14.41
C LEU A 43 -42.54 -0.78 -14.12
N PRO A 44 -42.74 -0.24 -12.90
CA PRO A 44 -42.24 1.09 -12.52
C PRO A 44 -40.73 1.27 -12.77
N ILE A 45 -39.92 0.25 -12.47
CA ILE A 45 -38.48 0.25 -12.69
C ILE A 45 -38.07 0.45 -14.17
N SER A 46 -38.93 0.06 -15.11
CA SER A 46 -38.68 0.23 -16.54
C SER A 46 -39.09 1.60 -17.06
N ARG A 47 -39.59 2.49 -16.19
CA ARG A 47 -39.96 3.88 -16.51
C ARG A 47 -38.94 4.91 -16.03
N PHE A 48 -37.89 4.49 -15.33
CA PHE A 48 -36.83 5.41 -14.92
C PHE A 48 -36.22 6.10 -16.15
N PRO A 49 -35.91 7.40 -16.11
CA PRO A 49 -35.11 8.06 -17.15
C PRO A 49 -33.77 7.35 -17.35
N ASP A 50 -33.19 7.44 -18.55
CA ASP A 50 -31.91 6.79 -18.86
C ASP A 50 -30.81 7.28 -17.91
N GLU A 51 -30.84 8.56 -17.51
CA GLU A 51 -29.92 9.20 -16.57
C GLU A 51 -29.91 8.53 -15.20
N ILE A 52 -31.10 8.15 -14.70
CA ILE A 52 -31.22 7.45 -13.42
C ILE A 52 -30.69 6.03 -13.54
N LEU A 53 -30.91 5.36 -14.68
CA LEU A 53 -30.35 4.04 -14.93
C LEU A 53 -28.82 4.11 -15.03
N PHE A 54 -28.27 5.14 -15.69
CA PHE A 54 -26.84 5.41 -15.73
C PHE A 54 -26.25 5.56 -14.34
N HIS A 55 -26.88 6.38 -13.49
CA HIS A 55 -26.41 6.57 -12.12
C HIS A 55 -26.46 5.28 -11.29
N ILE A 56 -27.51 4.46 -11.45
CA ILE A 56 -27.59 3.14 -10.79
C ILE A 56 -26.46 2.22 -11.26
N PHE A 57 -26.14 2.24 -12.55
CA PHE A 57 -25.07 1.42 -13.11
C PHE A 57 -23.69 1.87 -12.63
N ASP A 58 -23.47 3.19 -12.56
CA ASP A 58 -22.26 3.82 -12.04
C ASP A 58 -22.00 3.42 -10.58
N LEU A 59 -23.01 3.59 -9.71
CA LEU A 59 -22.94 3.16 -8.31
C LEU A 59 -22.68 1.66 -8.16
N ASN A 60 -23.21 0.82 -9.05
CA ASN A 60 -23.00 -0.61 -9.01
C ASN A 60 -21.60 -1.01 -9.51
N ALA A 61 -21.10 -0.33 -10.55
CA ALA A 61 -19.75 -0.51 -11.07
C ALA A 61 -18.74 -0.18 -9.97
N ASP A 62 -18.86 0.98 -9.33
CA ASP A 62 -18.02 1.40 -8.21
C ASP A 62 -18.01 0.37 -7.07
N TYR A 63 -19.19 -0.11 -6.67
CA TYR A 63 -19.33 -1.07 -5.58
C TYR A 63 -18.73 -2.44 -5.90
N GLU A 64 -18.93 -2.97 -7.11
CA GLU A 64 -18.37 -4.27 -7.51
C GLU A 64 -16.87 -4.19 -7.83
N ASP A 65 -16.40 -3.07 -8.41
CA ASP A 65 -14.98 -2.84 -8.68
C ASP A 65 -14.18 -2.86 -7.37
N ARG A 66 -14.61 -2.07 -6.37
CA ARG A 66 -14.03 -2.05 -5.01
C ARG A 66 -13.89 -3.44 -4.39
N ARG A 67 -14.87 -4.33 -4.59
CA ARG A 67 -14.86 -5.68 -3.97
C ARG A 67 -14.14 -6.74 -4.79
N ARG A 68 -14.00 -6.58 -6.11
CA ARG A 68 -13.73 -7.71 -7.02
C ARG A 68 -12.94 -7.37 -8.28
N PHE A 69 -11.99 -6.43 -8.21
CA PHE A 69 -10.98 -6.25 -9.27
C PHE A 69 -10.29 -7.57 -9.72
N TRP A 70 -10.44 -8.66 -8.97
CA TRP A 70 -9.78 -9.96 -9.14
C TRP A 70 -10.55 -11.00 -9.98
N LYS A 71 -11.80 -10.77 -10.41
CA LYS A 71 -12.58 -11.79 -11.14
C LYS A 71 -12.59 -11.60 -12.66
N ASP A 72 -12.63 -12.72 -13.38
CA ASP A 72 -12.52 -12.86 -14.85
C ASP A 72 -13.57 -12.09 -15.68
N PHE A 73 -14.58 -11.47 -15.10
CA PHE A 73 -15.55 -10.66 -15.85
C PHE A 73 -16.15 -9.55 -14.97
N PRO A 74 -16.41 -8.34 -15.52
CA PRO A 74 -16.96 -7.25 -14.73
C PRO A 74 -18.33 -7.64 -14.15
N ALA A 75 -18.42 -7.77 -12.83
CA ALA A 75 -19.60 -8.31 -12.16
C ALA A 75 -20.84 -7.40 -12.36
N TRP A 76 -20.62 -6.10 -12.56
CA TRP A 76 -21.67 -5.11 -12.84
C TRP A 76 -22.45 -5.41 -14.14
N THR A 77 -21.88 -6.18 -15.07
CA THR A 77 -22.60 -6.60 -16.29
C THR A 77 -23.83 -7.46 -15.98
N LYS A 78 -23.90 -8.09 -14.80
CA LYS A 78 -25.09 -8.81 -14.32
C LYS A 78 -26.31 -7.90 -14.24
N LEU A 79 -26.08 -6.61 -13.93
CA LEU A 79 -27.14 -5.62 -13.81
C LEU A 79 -27.86 -5.38 -15.13
N PHE A 80 -27.16 -5.55 -16.26
CA PHE A 80 -27.75 -5.41 -17.58
C PHE A 80 -28.80 -6.48 -17.87
N HIS A 81 -28.80 -7.59 -17.14
CA HIS A 81 -29.74 -8.69 -17.34
C HIS A 81 -31.08 -8.51 -16.63
N VAL A 82 -31.32 -7.38 -15.95
CA VAL A 82 -32.62 -7.08 -15.31
C VAL A 82 -33.76 -7.04 -16.33
N CYS A 83 -33.59 -6.27 -17.41
CA CYS A 83 -34.53 -6.24 -18.52
C CYS A 83 -33.85 -5.84 -19.84
N HIS A 84 -34.54 -5.98 -20.97
CA HIS A 84 -34.00 -5.64 -22.29
C HIS A 84 -33.56 -4.18 -22.41
N ARG A 85 -34.29 -3.25 -21.76
CA ARG A 85 -33.95 -1.82 -21.78
C ARG A 85 -32.62 -1.57 -21.08
N TRP A 86 -32.44 -2.12 -19.88
CA TRP A 86 -31.19 -2.00 -19.11
C TRP A 86 -30.01 -2.59 -19.89
N TYR A 87 -30.22 -3.76 -20.50
CA TYR A 87 -29.23 -4.36 -21.39
C TYR A 87 -28.84 -3.44 -22.55
N THR A 88 -29.84 -2.87 -23.23
CA THR A 88 -29.60 -2.00 -24.39
C THR A 88 -28.85 -0.73 -24.00
N ILE A 89 -29.23 -0.10 -22.89
CA ILE A 89 -28.58 1.12 -22.39
C ILE A 89 -27.14 0.81 -21.98
N GLY A 90 -26.93 -0.21 -21.16
CA GLY A 90 -25.61 -0.63 -20.69
C GLY A 90 -24.67 -1.02 -21.83
N LEU A 91 -25.16 -1.79 -22.81
CA LEU A 91 -24.39 -2.15 -24.01
C LEU A 91 -23.98 -0.96 -24.86
N ARG A 92 -24.84 0.06 -24.98
CA ARG A 92 -24.61 1.19 -25.87
C ARG A 92 -23.77 2.29 -25.27
N SER A 93 -23.53 2.25 -23.97
CA SER A 93 -22.77 3.28 -23.26
C SER A 93 -21.31 2.89 -23.15
N PRO A 94 -20.40 3.57 -23.87
CA PRO A 94 -18.98 3.24 -23.87
C PRO A 94 -18.31 3.40 -22.50
N LEU A 95 -18.85 4.28 -21.65
CA LEU A 95 -18.33 4.56 -20.31
C LEU A 95 -18.34 3.34 -19.40
N PHE A 96 -19.24 2.38 -19.59
CA PHE A 96 -19.21 1.14 -18.80
C PHE A 96 -18.14 0.16 -19.27
N TRP A 97 -17.54 0.39 -20.43
CA TRP A 97 -16.55 -0.53 -21.01
C TRP A 97 -15.13 0.05 -20.95
N ASP A 98 -14.93 1.15 -20.23
CA ASP A 98 -13.64 1.84 -20.12
C ASP A 98 -12.63 1.07 -19.25
N THR A 99 -13.11 0.28 -18.29
CA THR A 99 -12.29 -0.58 -17.44
C THR A 99 -12.06 -1.94 -18.10
N VAL A 100 -10.80 -2.20 -18.48
CA VAL A 100 -10.41 -3.40 -19.22
C VAL A 100 -9.42 -4.21 -18.41
N THR A 101 -9.69 -5.50 -18.25
CA THR A 101 -8.79 -6.45 -17.57
C THR A 101 -8.47 -7.64 -18.46
N ASN A 102 -7.27 -8.19 -18.32
CA ASN A 102 -6.87 -9.37 -19.10
C ASN A 102 -7.35 -10.72 -18.54
N GLY A 103 -8.09 -10.72 -17.42
CA GLY A 103 -8.61 -11.94 -16.80
C GLY A 103 -9.71 -12.63 -17.62
N CYS A 104 -10.39 -11.90 -18.51
CA CYS A 104 -11.52 -12.41 -19.30
C CYS A 104 -11.12 -13.18 -20.58
N GLY A 105 -9.82 -13.20 -20.91
CA GLY A 105 -9.31 -13.73 -22.18
C GLY A 105 -9.34 -12.72 -23.32
N LEU A 106 -8.73 -13.08 -24.45
CA LEU A 106 -8.47 -12.17 -25.56
C LEU A 106 -9.75 -11.72 -26.29
N GLU A 107 -10.69 -12.63 -26.52
CA GLU A 107 -11.94 -12.31 -27.22
C GLU A 107 -12.80 -11.34 -26.42
N ALA A 108 -12.95 -11.60 -25.12
CA ALA A 108 -13.68 -10.71 -24.24
C ALA A 108 -12.97 -9.35 -24.14
N THR A 109 -11.64 -9.32 -24.02
CA THR A 109 -10.86 -8.08 -24.02
C THR A 109 -11.11 -7.25 -25.28
N ARG A 110 -11.10 -7.89 -26.47
CA ARG A 110 -11.41 -7.21 -27.74
C ARG A 110 -12.83 -6.64 -27.78
N GLU A 111 -13.80 -7.37 -27.22
CA GLU A 111 -15.18 -6.88 -27.14
C GLU A 111 -15.30 -5.67 -26.19
N LEU A 112 -14.64 -5.70 -25.02
CA LEU A 112 -14.57 -4.57 -24.10
C LEU A 112 -13.95 -3.34 -24.80
N LEU A 113 -12.80 -3.53 -25.46
CA LEU A 113 -12.10 -2.48 -26.20
C LEU A 113 -12.95 -1.91 -27.35
N SER A 114 -13.65 -2.77 -28.10
CA SER A 114 -14.56 -2.35 -29.17
C SER A 114 -15.72 -1.50 -28.63
N ARG A 115 -16.32 -1.92 -27.50
CA ARG A 115 -17.45 -1.21 -26.88
C ARG A 115 -17.07 0.09 -26.18
N SER A 116 -15.84 0.18 -25.67
CA SER A 116 -15.29 1.41 -25.09
C SER A 116 -15.14 2.54 -26.12
N GLN A 117 -15.15 2.22 -27.42
CA GLN A 117 -15.06 3.20 -28.50
C GLN A 117 -13.82 4.12 -28.37
N ASN A 118 -14.00 5.40 -28.03
CA ASN A 118 -12.93 6.39 -27.90
C ASN A 118 -12.80 6.93 -26.48
N VAL A 119 -13.46 6.33 -25.48
CA VAL A 119 -13.33 6.79 -24.09
C VAL A 119 -11.92 6.50 -23.57
N PRO A 120 -11.38 7.33 -22.66
CA PRO A 120 -10.15 7.02 -21.95
C PRO A 120 -10.29 5.70 -21.18
N LEU A 121 -9.25 4.87 -21.18
CA LEU A 121 -9.30 3.51 -20.63
C LEU A 121 -8.64 3.42 -19.26
N ASN A 122 -9.23 2.61 -18.38
CA ASN A 122 -8.65 2.15 -17.12
C ASN A 122 -8.24 0.69 -17.27
N VAL A 123 -6.96 0.42 -17.44
CA VAL A 123 -6.46 -0.92 -17.79
C VAL A 123 -5.77 -1.56 -16.59
N CYS A 124 -6.16 -2.80 -16.28
CA CYS A 124 -5.49 -3.64 -15.29
C CYS A 124 -4.96 -4.92 -15.96
N VAL A 125 -3.64 -5.07 -16.00
CA VAL A 125 -2.95 -6.21 -16.62
C VAL A 125 -2.34 -7.06 -15.51
N ARG A 126 -2.74 -8.33 -15.43
CA ARG A 126 -2.11 -9.31 -14.55
C ARG A 126 -1.32 -10.34 -15.34
N PHE A 127 -0.05 -10.50 -15.04
CA PHE A 127 0.74 -11.57 -15.60
C PHE A 127 0.56 -12.81 -14.74
N PRO A 128 0.16 -13.95 -15.32
CA PRO A 128 -0.14 -15.16 -14.56
C PRO A 128 1.10 -15.64 -13.80
N VAL A 129 0.91 -16.02 -12.54
CA VAL A 129 1.98 -16.55 -11.69
C VAL A 129 2.47 -17.90 -12.20
N HIS A 130 3.77 -18.00 -12.41
CA HIS A 130 4.48 -19.23 -12.73
C HIS A 130 4.71 -20.08 -11.46
N THR A 131 3.65 -20.51 -10.76
CA THR A 131 3.82 -21.22 -9.47
C THR A 131 4.40 -22.63 -9.57
N LYS A 132 4.46 -23.24 -10.77
CA LYS A 132 4.81 -24.67 -10.94
C LYS A 132 6.11 -24.94 -11.72
N PHE A 133 6.92 -23.93 -11.98
CA PHE A 133 8.05 -24.03 -12.92
C PHE A 133 9.35 -24.62 -12.35
N TRP A 134 9.38 -24.96 -11.06
CA TRP A 134 10.60 -25.47 -10.41
C TRP A 134 10.66 -26.99 -10.27
N ASN A 135 9.61 -27.71 -10.70
CA ASN A 135 9.75 -29.14 -10.92
C ASN A 135 10.47 -29.33 -12.27
N LYS A 136 11.70 -29.85 -12.23
CA LYS A 136 12.68 -29.99 -13.34
C LYS A 136 12.22 -30.84 -14.55
N ASP A 137 10.93 -31.08 -14.73
CA ASP A 137 10.43 -31.93 -15.81
C ASP A 137 10.31 -31.18 -17.14
N ASP A 138 10.75 -31.82 -18.22
CA ASP A 138 10.80 -31.36 -19.63
C ASP A 138 9.45 -30.87 -20.22
N GLN A 139 8.34 -30.90 -19.48
CA GLN A 139 7.06 -30.28 -19.89
C GLN A 139 7.06 -28.74 -19.81
N ALA A 140 8.18 -28.11 -19.46
CA ALA A 140 8.29 -26.66 -19.37
C ALA A 140 8.04 -25.95 -20.72
N VAL A 141 8.49 -26.52 -21.84
CA VAL A 141 8.41 -25.85 -23.17
C VAL A 141 6.97 -25.68 -23.66
N ASP A 142 6.14 -26.73 -23.62
CA ASP A 142 4.73 -26.66 -24.03
C ASP A 142 3.92 -25.72 -23.13
N ARG A 143 4.28 -25.64 -21.83
CA ARG A 143 3.65 -24.74 -20.87
C ARG A 143 4.07 -23.28 -21.11
N ILE A 144 5.33 -23.01 -21.43
CA ILE A 144 5.82 -21.69 -21.87
C ILE A 144 5.07 -21.25 -23.14
N GLN A 145 4.83 -22.14 -24.10
CA GLN A 145 4.03 -21.81 -25.29
C GLN A 145 2.56 -21.53 -24.95
N ALA A 146 1.95 -22.31 -24.05
CA ALA A 146 0.58 -22.03 -23.59
C ALA A 146 0.48 -20.71 -22.83
N LEU A 147 1.53 -20.32 -22.11
CA LEU A 147 1.65 -19.03 -21.46
C LEU A 147 1.83 -17.90 -22.46
N ARG A 148 2.69 -18.05 -23.49
CA ARG A 148 2.82 -17.09 -24.61
C ARG A 148 1.47 -16.70 -25.20
N LYS A 149 0.55 -17.67 -25.37
CA LYS A 149 -0.83 -17.36 -25.81
C LYS A 149 -1.61 -16.46 -24.85
N ARG A 150 -1.33 -16.49 -23.55
CA ARG A 150 -1.93 -15.57 -22.56
C ARG A 150 -1.30 -14.17 -22.60
N TYR A 151 -0.08 -14.02 -23.12
CA TYR A 151 0.56 -12.71 -23.34
C TYR A 151 0.00 -11.97 -24.57
N GLU A 152 -0.84 -12.61 -25.40
CA GLU A 152 -1.54 -11.93 -26.51
C GLU A 152 -2.46 -10.80 -26.03
N VAL A 153 -2.96 -10.88 -24.79
CA VAL A 153 -3.87 -9.86 -24.24
C VAL A 153 -3.13 -8.55 -23.89
N PRO A 154 -2.00 -8.58 -23.14
CA PRO A 154 -1.15 -7.40 -22.99
C PRO A 154 -0.80 -6.73 -24.32
N GLU A 155 -0.36 -7.48 -25.34
CA GLU A 155 -0.02 -6.92 -26.65
C GLU A 155 -1.21 -6.24 -27.32
N GLU A 156 -2.40 -6.84 -27.25
CA GLU A 156 -3.62 -6.23 -27.78
C GLU A 156 -3.98 -4.93 -27.04
N LEU A 157 -3.83 -4.90 -25.71
CA LEU A 157 -4.09 -3.70 -24.90
C LEU A 157 -3.10 -2.57 -25.23
N MET A 158 -1.83 -2.90 -25.44
CA MET A 158 -0.80 -1.91 -25.77
C MET A 158 -1.05 -1.20 -27.12
N LYS A 159 -1.85 -1.78 -28.04
CA LYS A 159 -2.29 -1.08 -29.27
C LYS A 159 -3.17 0.14 -28.99
N TYR A 160 -3.78 0.19 -27.81
CA TYR A 160 -4.66 1.28 -27.38
C TYR A 160 -3.97 2.23 -26.39
N MET A 161 -2.63 2.20 -26.29
CA MET A 161 -1.87 2.96 -25.29
C MET A 161 -2.17 4.46 -25.29
N SER A 162 -2.47 5.05 -26.46
CA SER A 162 -2.84 6.47 -26.59
C SER A 162 -4.15 6.84 -25.90
N ARG A 163 -5.00 5.85 -25.58
CA ARG A 163 -6.27 6.03 -24.87
C ARG A 163 -6.18 5.65 -23.40
N ILE A 164 -5.12 4.95 -22.98
CA ILE A 164 -4.98 4.48 -21.60
C ILE A 164 -4.70 5.67 -20.69
N LYS A 165 -5.62 5.92 -19.77
CA LYS A 165 -5.54 6.96 -18.74
C LYS A 165 -4.95 6.42 -17.44
N THR A 166 -5.43 5.26 -17.03
CA THR A 166 -4.94 4.55 -15.84
C THR A 166 -4.40 3.20 -16.26
N LEU A 167 -3.18 2.88 -15.85
CA LEU A 167 -2.58 1.58 -16.11
C LEU A 167 -2.09 0.97 -14.80
N ASN A 168 -2.67 -0.17 -14.44
CA ASN A 168 -2.22 -1.00 -13.32
C ASN A 168 -1.66 -2.30 -13.85
N ILE A 169 -0.39 -2.56 -13.56
CA ILE A 169 0.35 -3.73 -13.98
C ILE A 169 0.69 -4.52 -12.74
N ILE A 170 0.30 -5.79 -12.73
CA ILE A 170 0.63 -6.73 -11.67
C ILE A 170 1.40 -7.87 -12.31
N THR A 171 2.71 -7.91 -12.07
CA THR A 171 3.58 -9.01 -12.48
C THR A 171 3.88 -9.90 -11.28
N VAL A 172 4.15 -11.16 -11.56
CA VAL A 172 4.70 -12.09 -10.57
C VAL A 172 5.85 -12.81 -11.23
N ASN A 173 7.02 -12.75 -10.60
CA ASN A 173 8.30 -13.32 -11.06
C ASN A 173 8.98 -12.59 -12.22
N GLY A 174 8.90 -11.25 -12.28
CA GLY A 174 9.89 -10.44 -13.01
C GLY A 174 9.85 -10.47 -14.53
N VAL A 175 8.91 -11.18 -15.17
CA VAL A 175 8.76 -11.15 -16.64
C VAL A 175 8.05 -9.86 -17.06
N TRP A 176 8.76 -8.74 -16.91
CA TRP A 176 8.40 -7.45 -17.47
C TRP A 176 9.31 -7.15 -18.66
N GLU A 177 9.05 -7.85 -19.76
CA GLU A 177 9.58 -7.49 -21.07
C GLU A 177 8.40 -7.06 -21.96
N PRO A 178 7.77 -5.91 -21.70
CA PRO A 178 6.82 -5.40 -22.66
C PRO A 178 7.56 -5.22 -23.99
N SER A 179 7.09 -5.90 -25.03
CA SER A 179 7.40 -5.53 -26.40
C SER A 179 7.17 -4.01 -26.53
N PRO A 180 8.10 -3.25 -27.12
CA PRO A 180 8.02 -1.79 -27.19
C PRO A 180 6.60 -1.41 -27.66
N ALA A 181 5.87 -0.72 -26.78
CA ALA A 181 4.45 -0.48 -26.99
C ALA A 181 4.21 0.16 -28.36
N VAL A 182 3.19 -0.32 -29.07
CA VAL A 182 2.79 0.24 -30.36
C VAL A 182 1.98 1.51 -30.10
N GLY A 183 2.67 2.60 -29.74
CA GLY A 183 2.09 3.93 -29.55
C GLY A 183 2.56 4.65 -28.29
N GLU A 184 2.54 5.98 -28.35
CA GLU A 184 2.91 6.83 -27.21
C GLU A 184 1.76 6.92 -26.17
N PRO A 185 2.07 6.85 -24.86
CA PRO A 185 1.11 6.93 -23.76
C PRO A 185 0.64 8.37 -23.50
N THR A 186 0.05 9.00 -24.52
CA THR A 186 -0.33 10.43 -24.51
C THR A 186 -1.44 10.80 -23.53
N MET A 187 -2.23 9.83 -23.05
CA MET A 187 -3.32 10.02 -22.08
C MET A 187 -2.99 9.49 -20.68
N LEU A 188 -1.84 8.84 -20.47
CA LEU A 188 -1.54 8.17 -19.21
C LEU A 188 -1.36 9.19 -18.07
N GLU A 189 -2.23 9.12 -17.07
CA GLU A 189 -2.26 10.00 -15.89
C GLU A 189 -1.84 9.25 -14.61
N VAL A 190 -2.17 7.96 -14.52
CA VAL A 190 -1.88 7.11 -13.35
C VAL A 190 -1.22 5.82 -13.82
N LEU A 191 -0.06 5.52 -13.26
CA LEU A 191 0.66 4.27 -13.47
C LEU A 191 0.91 3.57 -12.14
N THR A 192 0.52 2.31 -12.05
CA THR A 192 0.82 1.42 -10.93
C THR A 192 1.53 0.19 -11.45
N LEU A 193 2.74 -0.06 -10.95
CA LEU A 193 3.55 -1.24 -11.22
C LEU A 193 3.64 -2.03 -9.92
N ASN A 194 3.25 -3.30 -9.93
CA ASN A 194 3.25 -4.18 -8.77
C ASN A 194 3.91 -5.51 -9.17
N ASP A 195 5.14 -5.75 -8.72
CA ASP A 195 5.92 -6.95 -9.04
C ASP A 195 6.20 -7.74 -7.76
N CYS A 196 5.31 -8.68 -7.45
CA CYS A 196 5.35 -9.48 -6.21
C CYS A 196 6.11 -10.81 -6.43
N GLY A 197 7.34 -10.73 -6.93
CA GLY A 197 8.14 -11.89 -7.32
C GLY A 197 9.21 -12.28 -6.30
N ALA A 198 8.89 -13.16 -5.36
CA ALA A 198 9.82 -13.59 -4.31
C ALA A 198 11.03 -14.46 -4.76
N PHE A 199 11.16 -14.80 -6.06
CA PHE A 199 12.02 -15.91 -6.50
C PHE A 199 13.00 -15.60 -7.64
N ASN A 200 12.98 -14.41 -8.24
CA ASN A 200 13.87 -14.06 -9.35
C ASN A 200 14.71 -12.81 -9.00
N PHE A 201 15.65 -12.97 -8.06
CA PHE A 201 16.57 -11.91 -7.61
C PHE A 201 17.71 -11.60 -8.60
N LEU A 202 17.72 -12.19 -9.80
CA LEU A 202 18.91 -12.18 -10.66
C LEU A 202 18.99 -10.98 -11.62
N GLU A 203 17.93 -10.20 -11.81
CA GLU A 203 17.93 -9.05 -12.71
C GLU A 203 17.35 -7.81 -12.05
N ASP A 204 18.17 -6.75 -12.00
CA ASP A 204 17.77 -5.42 -11.56
C ASP A 204 16.67 -4.87 -12.48
N PHE A 205 15.66 -4.22 -11.89
CA PHE A 205 14.67 -3.47 -12.62
C PHE A 205 15.21 -2.06 -12.94
N ASP A 206 15.86 -1.93 -14.10
CA ASP A 206 16.39 -0.65 -14.58
C ASP A 206 15.29 0.23 -15.20
N ILE A 207 14.83 1.22 -14.45
CA ILE A 207 13.80 2.15 -14.90
C ILE A 207 14.27 3.05 -16.04
N THR A 208 15.57 3.15 -16.34
CA THR A 208 16.04 3.92 -17.51
C THR A 208 15.95 3.13 -18.81
N LEU A 209 15.92 1.81 -18.72
CA LEU A 209 15.86 0.91 -19.88
C LEU A 209 14.47 0.33 -20.10
N HIS A 210 13.66 0.22 -19.04
CA HIS A 210 12.34 -0.38 -19.13
C HIS A 210 11.22 0.61 -19.44
N TRP A 211 10.33 0.19 -20.33
CA TRP A 211 9.05 0.86 -20.52
C TRP A 211 8.24 0.83 -19.20
N PRO A 212 7.48 1.90 -18.85
CA PRO A 212 7.12 3.07 -19.67
C PRO A 212 8.04 4.29 -19.55
N PHE A 213 9.14 4.20 -18.81
CA PHE A 213 10.01 5.34 -18.50
C PHE A 213 10.89 5.79 -19.68
N THR A 214 11.11 4.91 -20.66
CA THR A 214 11.80 5.23 -21.91
C THR A 214 10.97 6.06 -22.90
N VAL A 215 9.69 6.27 -22.62
CA VAL A 215 8.75 6.97 -23.51
C VAL A 215 8.18 8.22 -22.83
N SER A 216 7.92 9.27 -23.60
CA SER A 216 7.30 10.49 -23.07
C SER A 216 5.89 10.20 -22.54
N THR A 217 5.66 10.55 -21.27
CA THR A 217 4.38 10.40 -20.56
C THR A 217 3.91 11.77 -20.05
N PRO A 218 3.56 12.72 -20.95
CA PRO A 218 3.40 14.14 -20.62
C PRO A 218 2.22 14.45 -19.69
N LYS A 219 1.31 13.49 -19.48
CA LYS A 219 0.16 13.64 -18.58
C LYS A 219 0.31 12.87 -17.27
N LEU A 220 1.39 12.10 -17.09
CA LEU A 220 1.55 11.23 -15.92
C LEU A 220 1.69 12.09 -14.67
N ARG A 221 0.77 11.89 -13.72
CA ARG A 221 0.67 12.63 -12.44
C ARG A 221 0.91 11.74 -11.24
N LYS A 222 0.53 10.47 -11.30
CA LYS A 222 0.69 9.51 -10.20
C LYS A 222 1.45 8.28 -10.67
N LEU A 223 2.50 7.95 -9.93
CA LEU A 223 3.34 6.77 -10.14
C LEU A 223 3.43 5.99 -8.83
N THR A 224 3.05 4.73 -8.88
CA THR A 224 3.22 3.79 -7.77
C THR A 224 4.03 2.62 -8.28
N ILE A 225 5.18 2.34 -7.66
CA ILE A 225 6.04 1.21 -7.96
C ILE A 225 6.15 0.39 -6.70
N THR A 226 5.63 -0.84 -6.73
CA THR A 226 5.79 -1.82 -5.67
C THR A 226 6.52 -3.03 -6.24
N VAL A 227 7.82 -3.20 -5.99
CA VAL A 227 8.60 -4.26 -6.63
C VAL A 227 9.51 -4.96 -5.63
N GLU A 228 9.44 -6.28 -5.50
CA GLU A 228 10.27 -7.06 -4.55
C GLU A 228 11.67 -7.40 -5.11
N ARG A 229 12.24 -6.52 -5.93
CA ARG A 229 13.52 -6.72 -6.62
C ARG A 229 14.31 -5.40 -6.69
N PRO A 230 15.65 -5.46 -6.88
CA PRO A 230 16.45 -4.25 -6.96
C PRO A 230 15.94 -3.30 -8.04
N LEU A 231 15.81 -2.03 -7.68
CA LEU A 231 15.40 -0.95 -8.56
C LEU A 231 16.65 -0.11 -8.87
N CYS A 232 16.92 0.22 -10.12
CA CYS A 232 18.04 1.10 -10.47
C CYS A 232 17.67 2.12 -11.54
N GLY A 233 18.46 3.21 -11.62
CA GLY A 233 18.31 4.26 -12.61
C GLY A 233 17.48 5.46 -12.15
N VAL A 234 17.28 6.45 -13.02
CA VAL A 234 16.65 7.74 -12.65
C VAL A 234 15.26 7.89 -13.28
N ILE A 235 14.26 8.17 -12.45
CA ILE A 235 12.89 8.51 -12.89
C ILE A 235 12.85 9.96 -13.37
N ARG A 236 12.57 10.16 -14.67
CA ARG A 236 12.54 11.49 -15.31
C ARG A 236 11.13 11.88 -15.76
N ILE A 237 10.22 12.12 -14.82
CA ILE A 237 8.81 12.48 -15.10
C ILE A 237 8.49 13.85 -14.46
N PRO A 238 8.82 14.99 -15.11
CA PRO A 238 8.71 16.31 -14.50
C PRO A 238 7.27 16.75 -14.18
N THR A 239 6.29 16.05 -14.74
CA THR A 239 4.86 16.28 -14.56
C THR A 239 4.27 15.58 -13.35
N LEU A 240 5.06 14.74 -12.67
CA LEU A 240 4.61 13.90 -11.57
C LEU A 240 4.27 14.73 -10.33
N ARG A 241 3.15 14.39 -9.70
CA ARG A 241 2.62 15.01 -8.48
C ARG A 241 2.55 14.05 -7.31
N SER A 242 2.45 12.75 -7.56
CA SER A 242 2.41 11.71 -6.54
C SER A 242 3.36 10.58 -6.93
N LEU A 243 4.33 10.33 -6.06
CA LEU A 243 5.29 9.24 -6.17
C LEU A 243 5.13 8.32 -4.96
N THR A 244 4.93 7.02 -5.23
CA THR A 244 4.98 5.97 -4.22
C THR A 244 5.98 4.91 -4.67
N LEU A 245 7.02 4.67 -3.88
CA LEU A 245 7.99 3.60 -4.06
C LEU A 245 7.89 2.66 -2.86
N ASP A 246 7.70 1.37 -3.11
CA ASP A 246 7.65 0.34 -2.07
C ASP A 246 8.40 -0.90 -2.58
N LEU A 247 9.67 -1.06 -2.24
CA LEU A 247 10.46 -2.19 -2.78
C LEU A 247 10.35 -3.46 -1.94
N GLY A 248 9.49 -3.44 -0.92
CA GLY A 248 9.38 -4.51 0.06
C GLY A 248 10.71 -4.81 0.76
N ILE A 249 10.71 -5.83 1.61
CA ILE A 249 11.92 -6.29 2.30
C ILE A 249 12.67 -7.25 1.36
N ALA A 250 13.17 -6.71 0.25
CA ALA A 250 14.09 -7.45 -0.61
C ALA A 250 15.41 -7.69 0.15
N THR A 251 16.18 -8.70 -0.27
CA THR A 251 17.43 -9.10 0.40
C THR A 251 18.47 -7.96 0.44
N GLU A 252 19.34 -7.95 1.44
CA GLU A 252 20.28 -6.86 1.83
C GLU A 252 21.15 -6.25 0.70
N GLU A 253 21.24 -6.89 -0.46
CA GLU A 253 22.08 -6.42 -1.58
C GLU A 253 21.31 -5.66 -2.67
N SER A 254 19.98 -5.50 -2.53
CA SER A 254 19.09 -5.14 -3.64
C SER A 254 18.31 -3.83 -3.47
N GLY A 255 18.94 -2.77 -2.94
CA GLY A 255 18.30 -1.46 -2.77
C GLY A 255 18.39 -0.53 -3.98
N TYR A 256 17.48 0.44 -4.03
CA TYR A 256 17.56 1.61 -4.88
C TYR A 256 18.59 2.60 -4.34
N LYS A 257 19.58 2.95 -5.15
CA LYS A 257 20.66 3.85 -4.72
C LYS A 257 20.08 5.19 -4.28
N VAL A 258 20.53 5.68 -3.11
CA VAL A 258 20.11 6.98 -2.57
C VAL A 258 20.37 8.10 -3.59
N GLU A 259 21.49 8.05 -4.32
CA GLU A 259 21.81 9.00 -5.38
C GLU A 259 20.76 9.03 -6.50
N ASP A 260 20.32 7.86 -6.95
CA ASP A 260 19.29 7.75 -8.00
C ASP A 260 17.93 8.25 -7.50
N VAL A 261 17.58 8.00 -6.23
CA VAL A 261 16.37 8.54 -5.59
C VAL A 261 16.44 10.07 -5.54
N LEU A 262 17.54 10.64 -5.06
CA LEU A 262 17.74 12.09 -4.97
C LEU A 262 17.70 12.75 -6.36
N GLU A 263 18.38 12.16 -7.34
CA GLU A 263 18.34 12.65 -8.72
C GLU A 263 16.93 12.54 -9.31
N SER A 264 16.20 11.45 -9.05
CA SER A 264 14.80 11.31 -9.47
C SER A 264 13.92 12.40 -8.88
N LEU A 265 14.00 12.64 -7.56
CA LEU A 265 13.26 13.70 -6.88
C LEU A 265 13.58 15.09 -7.46
N ARG A 266 14.86 15.34 -7.81
CA ARG A 266 15.31 16.58 -8.45
C ARG A 266 14.65 16.82 -9.81
N GLN A 267 14.35 15.75 -10.55
CA GLN A 267 13.68 15.81 -11.86
C GLN A 267 12.15 15.98 -11.74
N MET A 268 11.59 16.02 -10.53
CA MET A 268 10.14 16.05 -10.27
C MET A 268 9.70 17.24 -9.38
N PRO A 269 9.90 18.49 -9.81
CA PRO A 269 9.64 19.69 -8.99
C PRO A 269 8.15 19.94 -8.68
N GLN A 270 7.23 19.24 -9.36
CA GLN A 270 5.78 19.34 -9.14
C GLN A 270 5.23 18.35 -8.11
N LEU A 271 6.09 17.58 -7.42
CA LEU A 271 5.65 16.63 -6.41
C LEU A 271 4.86 17.32 -5.30
N GLU A 272 3.68 16.77 -5.03
CA GLU A 272 2.78 17.12 -3.93
C GLU A 272 2.77 16.01 -2.87
N HIS A 273 2.95 14.75 -3.29
CA HIS A 273 2.94 13.57 -2.44
C HIS A 273 4.16 12.69 -2.77
N VAL A 274 4.96 12.38 -1.75
CA VAL A 274 6.12 11.49 -1.83
C VAL A 274 5.95 10.45 -0.75
N ASP A 275 6.05 9.18 -1.12
CA ASP A 275 5.95 8.04 -0.21
C ASP A 275 7.00 7.00 -0.62
N ILE A 276 8.03 6.79 0.21
CA ILE A 276 9.19 5.95 -0.13
C ILE A 276 9.40 4.93 0.98
N HIS A 277 9.10 3.66 0.71
CA HIS A 277 9.22 2.57 1.67
C HIS A 277 10.18 1.49 1.17
N TYR A 278 11.08 1.06 2.05
CA TYR A 278 12.06 0.00 1.81
C TYR A 278 12.85 0.17 0.50
N ALA A 279 13.08 1.42 0.08
CA ALA A 279 13.74 1.71 -1.17
C ALA A 279 15.26 1.75 -1.02
N LEU A 280 15.78 2.10 0.16
CA LEU A 280 17.18 2.47 0.39
C LEU A 280 18.00 1.32 1.01
N LEU A 281 17.69 0.07 0.69
CA LEU A 281 18.37 -1.11 1.24
C LEU A 281 19.83 -1.27 0.78
N HIS A 282 20.37 -0.37 -0.05
CA HIS A 282 21.75 -0.45 -0.53
C HIS A 282 22.72 0.10 0.53
N SER A 283 23.68 -0.72 0.96
CA SER A 283 24.76 -0.26 1.83
C SER A 283 25.70 0.66 1.05
N ALA A 284 25.60 1.97 1.28
CA ALA A 284 26.52 2.92 0.68
C ALA A 284 27.94 2.71 1.23
N SER A 285 28.91 2.71 0.33
CA SER A 285 30.32 2.77 0.68
C SER A 285 30.66 4.10 1.39
N PRO A 286 31.72 4.16 2.22
CA PRO A 286 32.13 5.41 2.87
C PRO A 286 32.38 6.56 1.89
N GLU A 287 32.86 6.27 0.69
CA GLU A 287 33.08 7.26 -0.37
C GLU A 287 31.76 7.82 -0.93
N GLU A 288 30.74 6.98 -1.10
CA GLU A 288 29.40 7.41 -1.51
C GLU A 288 28.72 8.25 -0.42
N VAL A 289 28.90 7.91 0.85
CA VAL A 289 28.41 8.73 1.97
C VAL A 289 29.05 10.13 1.93
N GLU A 290 30.37 10.21 1.77
CA GLU A 290 31.08 11.51 1.68
C GLU A 290 30.62 12.33 0.44
N GLN A 291 30.30 11.66 -0.67
CA GLN A 291 29.76 12.31 -1.87
C GLN A 291 28.34 12.84 -1.63
N LEU A 292 27.48 12.04 -0.97
CA LEU A 292 26.12 12.41 -0.61
C LEU A 292 26.07 13.56 0.41
N GLU A 293 27.02 13.64 1.34
CA GLU A 293 27.13 14.76 2.28
C GLU A 293 27.48 16.09 1.56
N LYS A 294 28.16 16.00 0.41
CA LYS A 294 28.52 17.16 -0.43
C LYS A 294 27.49 17.46 -1.52
N ALA A 295 26.46 16.61 -1.67
CA ALA A 295 25.49 16.75 -2.72
C ALA A 295 24.62 18.01 -2.52
N ILE A 296 24.16 18.59 -3.64
CA ILE A 296 23.28 19.76 -3.59
C ILE A 296 21.90 19.29 -3.10
N PRO A 297 21.37 19.89 -2.00
CA PRO A 297 20.07 19.51 -1.47
C PRO A 297 18.95 19.63 -2.52
N VAL A 298 18.05 18.65 -2.53
CA VAL A 298 16.91 18.57 -3.43
C VAL A 298 15.75 19.37 -2.85
N HIS A 299 15.35 20.43 -3.54
CA HIS A 299 14.24 21.27 -3.11
C HIS A 299 12.90 20.76 -3.66
N LEU A 300 11.94 20.51 -2.76
CA LEU A 300 10.62 20.00 -3.09
C LEU A 300 9.51 20.99 -2.68
N PRO A 301 9.42 22.18 -3.33
CA PRO A 301 8.66 23.32 -2.82
C PRO A 301 7.14 23.12 -2.75
N ASN A 302 6.60 22.14 -3.49
CA ASN A 302 5.16 21.88 -3.57
C ASN A 302 4.72 20.67 -2.74
N VAL A 303 5.65 19.99 -2.06
CA VAL A 303 5.32 18.77 -1.34
C VAL A 303 4.47 19.11 -0.11
N LYS A 304 3.31 18.46 -0.07
CA LYS A 304 2.33 18.50 1.01
C LYS A 304 2.47 17.30 1.92
N ILE A 305 2.84 16.13 1.38
CA ILE A 305 3.03 14.88 2.13
C ILE A 305 4.37 14.28 1.72
N PHE A 306 5.27 14.12 2.68
CA PHE A 306 6.53 13.41 2.56
C PHE A 306 6.55 12.28 3.57
N ALA A 307 6.37 11.06 3.08
CA ALA A 307 6.51 9.84 3.84
C ALA A 307 7.77 9.10 3.37
N CYS A 308 8.59 8.64 4.30
CA CYS A 308 9.70 7.75 4.01
C CYS A 308 9.84 6.70 5.11
N GLY A 309 10.14 5.46 4.77
CA GLY A 309 10.22 4.35 5.70
C GLY A 309 11.27 3.35 5.28
N ASP A 310 12.44 3.34 5.93
CA ASP A 310 13.56 2.53 5.42
C ASP A 310 14.49 2.02 6.51
N CYS A 311 15.43 1.15 6.10
CA CYS A 311 16.54 0.72 6.94
C CYS A 311 17.62 1.83 7.04
N VAL A 312 18.23 1.94 8.22
CA VAL A 312 19.39 2.82 8.47
C VAL A 312 20.67 2.07 8.05
N PRO A 313 21.77 2.73 7.58
CA PRO A 313 22.16 4.15 7.62
C PRO A 313 21.61 5.11 6.57
N MET A 314 20.82 4.64 5.59
CA MET A 314 20.54 5.46 4.40
C MET A 314 19.44 6.51 4.60
N LEU A 315 18.49 6.24 5.49
CA LEU A 315 17.38 7.15 5.78
C LEU A 315 17.82 8.57 6.25
N PRO A 316 18.76 8.73 7.21
CA PRO A 316 19.37 10.01 7.54
C PRO A 316 19.91 10.78 6.32
N LEU A 317 20.66 10.10 5.45
CA LEU A 317 21.28 10.71 4.27
C LEU A 317 20.25 11.24 3.28
N LEU A 318 19.16 10.47 3.04
CA LEU A 318 18.04 10.94 2.23
C LEU A 318 17.40 12.17 2.86
N LEU A 319 17.09 12.12 4.15
CA LEU A 319 16.45 13.23 4.86
C LEU A 319 17.30 14.48 4.76
N ASP A 320 18.57 14.43 5.14
CA ASP A 320 19.46 15.60 5.14
C ASP A 320 19.57 16.25 3.76
N ASN A 321 19.54 15.45 2.68
CA ASN A 321 19.60 15.92 1.30
C ASN A 321 18.28 16.41 0.71
N VAL A 322 17.15 16.32 1.42
CA VAL A 322 15.85 16.80 0.91
C VAL A 322 15.35 18.02 1.69
N VAL A 323 15.03 19.10 0.98
CA VAL A 323 14.45 20.33 1.54
C VAL A 323 12.95 20.36 1.26
N ILE A 324 12.17 20.10 2.30
CA ILE A 324 10.70 20.18 2.27
C ILE A 324 10.15 21.48 2.89
N PRO A 325 9.00 21.98 2.41
CA PRO A 325 8.30 23.13 2.99
C PRO A 325 7.94 22.91 4.46
N ASN A 326 7.82 24.00 5.23
CA ASN A 326 7.36 23.93 6.62
C ASN A 326 5.89 23.52 6.75
N THR A 327 5.10 23.65 5.68
CA THR A 327 3.70 23.18 5.59
C THR A 327 3.59 21.70 5.22
N CYS A 328 4.71 21.03 4.93
CA CYS A 328 4.72 19.64 4.54
C CYS A 328 4.40 18.74 5.74
N PHE A 329 3.45 17.81 5.55
CA PHE A 329 3.28 16.65 6.40
C PHE A 329 4.51 15.76 6.26
N LEU A 330 5.20 15.50 7.37
CA LEU A 330 6.32 14.57 7.42
C LEU A 330 5.88 13.30 8.15
N SER A 331 6.16 12.14 7.56
CA SER A 331 6.02 10.81 8.13
C SER A 331 7.30 10.03 7.91
N VAL A 332 8.08 9.80 8.96
CA VAL A 332 9.28 8.96 8.88
C VAL A 332 8.96 7.61 9.51
N ALA A 333 9.45 6.52 8.94
CA ALA A 333 9.55 5.17 9.48
C ALA A 333 11.02 4.74 9.36
N CYS A 334 11.55 4.04 10.34
CA CYS A 334 12.98 3.80 10.44
C CYS A 334 13.22 2.41 11.02
N GLU A 335 13.87 1.51 10.26
CA GLU A 335 14.35 0.21 10.70
C GLU A 335 15.84 0.29 11.03
N ALA A 336 16.18 0.29 12.32
CA ALA A 336 17.56 0.43 12.80
C ALA A 336 18.03 -0.82 13.52
N ALA A 337 19.25 -1.26 13.19
CA ALA A 337 19.96 -2.34 13.88
C ALA A 337 20.79 -1.82 15.06
N PHE A 338 21.28 -0.57 15.00
CA PHE A 338 22.13 0.02 16.03
C PHE A 338 21.52 1.29 16.65
N ARG A 339 21.99 1.68 17.84
CA ARG A 339 21.57 2.94 18.48
C ARG A 339 22.00 4.19 17.69
N SER A 340 23.23 4.19 17.18
CA SER A 340 23.79 5.32 16.43
C SER A 340 22.94 5.71 15.22
N ASP A 341 22.30 4.71 14.62
CA ASP A 341 21.42 4.83 13.46
C ASP A 341 20.13 5.58 13.79
N ILE A 342 19.53 5.22 14.93
CA ILE A 342 18.36 5.92 15.46
C ILE A 342 18.74 7.37 15.79
N GLU A 343 19.87 7.59 16.44
CA GLU A 343 20.36 8.94 16.79
C GLU A 343 20.63 9.80 15.55
N ALA A 344 21.23 9.23 14.50
CA ALA A 344 21.43 9.91 13.23
C ALA A 344 20.10 10.29 12.57
N THR A 345 19.10 9.39 12.61
CA THR A 345 17.76 9.64 12.04
C THR A 345 17.04 10.74 12.82
N ILE A 346 17.05 10.67 14.15
CA ILE A 346 16.52 11.72 15.05
C ILE A 346 17.17 13.06 14.75
N SER A 347 18.51 13.10 14.63
CA SER A 347 19.24 14.32 14.31
C SER A 347 18.78 14.91 12.98
N SER A 348 18.67 14.08 11.94
CA SER A 348 18.20 14.48 10.61
C SER A 348 16.76 15.00 10.65
N VAL A 349 15.86 14.32 11.36
CA VAL A 349 14.48 14.80 11.57
C VAL A 349 14.49 16.14 12.28
N ARG A 350 15.27 16.30 13.36
CA ARG A 350 15.40 17.57 14.11
C ARG A 350 15.85 18.71 13.19
N THR A 351 16.78 18.49 12.25
CA THR A 351 17.16 19.54 11.30
C THR A 351 15.98 19.95 10.42
N LYS A 352 15.11 19.01 10.01
CA LYS A 352 13.88 19.33 9.27
C LYS A 352 12.82 20.03 10.11
N LEU A 353 12.86 19.95 11.43
CA LEU A 353 11.91 20.65 12.30
C LEU A 353 12.33 22.07 12.63
N THR A 354 13.64 22.30 12.69
CA THR A 354 14.24 23.54 13.23
C THR A 354 14.52 24.63 12.20
N ILE A 355 14.17 24.42 10.92
CA ILE A 355 14.36 25.42 9.85
C ILE A 355 13.37 26.59 10.02
N GLY A 356 13.82 27.57 10.81
CA GLY A 356 13.19 28.86 11.04
C GLY A 356 14.05 29.65 12.01
N GLY A 357 14.88 30.58 11.49
CA GLY A 357 15.74 31.43 12.31
C GLY A 357 14.95 32.15 13.41
N ALA A 358 15.63 32.45 14.52
CA ALA A 358 15.10 32.85 15.83
C ALA A 358 14.10 34.03 15.89
N ALA A 359 13.71 34.66 14.77
CA ALA A 359 12.95 35.89 14.76
C ALA A 359 11.42 35.71 14.63
N THR A 360 10.92 34.65 13.99
CA THR A 360 9.47 34.38 13.88
C THR A 360 9.24 32.90 13.55
N GLN A 361 9.31 32.01 14.56
CA GLN A 361 9.08 30.58 14.38
C GLN A 361 7.60 30.30 14.13
N VAL A 362 7.22 30.17 12.85
CA VAL A 362 6.08 29.32 12.50
C VAL A 362 6.56 27.88 12.73
N ARG A 363 6.20 27.29 13.87
CA ARG A 363 6.51 25.89 14.20
C ARG A 363 5.94 24.98 13.12
N ARG A 364 6.72 23.97 12.70
CA ARG A 364 6.29 22.96 11.74
C ARG A 364 5.36 21.96 12.44
N HIS A 365 4.21 21.67 11.85
CA HIS A 365 3.31 20.64 12.36
C HIS A 365 3.81 19.26 11.91
N ILE A 366 4.41 18.51 12.83
CA ILE A 366 4.63 17.07 12.63
C ILE A 366 3.29 16.39 12.81
N ARG A 367 2.96 15.47 11.91
CA ARG A 367 1.77 14.61 12.09
C ARG A 367 2.12 13.14 12.28
N SER A 368 3.28 12.64 11.86
CA SER A 368 3.71 11.28 12.22
C SER A 368 5.23 11.13 12.23
N LEU A 369 5.77 10.44 13.22
CA LEU A 369 7.16 9.99 13.30
C LEU A 369 7.21 8.54 13.80
N THR A 370 7.11 7.56 12.92
CA THR A 370 7.36 6.15 13.24
C THR A 370 8.88 5.86 13.31
N ILE A 371 9.35 5.16 14.33
CA ILE A 371 10.73 4.70 14.51
C ILE A 371 10.73 3.22 14.93
N SER A 372 10.64 2.28 13.99
CA SER A 372 10.57 0.85 14.29
C SER A 372 11.93 0.17 14.38
N SER A 373 12.48 -0.14 15.57
CA SER A 373 13.64 -1.03 15.64
C SER A 373 13.26 -2.47 15.31
N ARG A 374 14.08 -3.12 14.49
CA ARG A 374 13.93 -4.53 14.11
C ARG A 374 15.11 -5.30 14.68
N GLY A 375 14.84 -6.30 15.52
CA GLY A 375 15.88 -7.25 15.92
C GLY A 375 16.34 -8.02 14.68
N CYS A 376 17.66 -8.26 14.54
CA CYS A 376 18.27 -8.87 13.35
C CYS A 376 17.87 -10.35 13.11
N GLY A 377 16.92 -10.91 13.87
CA GLY A 377 16.54 -12.32 13.84
C GLY A 377 15.31 -12.65 12.99
N GLY A 378 15.47 -12.73 11.66
CA GLY A 378 14.61 -13.53 10.77
C GLY A 378 13.22 -13.00 10.39
N ARG A 379 12.72 -13.44 9.22
CA ARG A 379 11.42 -13.04 8.60
C ARG A 379 10.17 -13.29 9.46
N LEU A 380 10.30 -13.96 10.61
CA LEU A 380 9.22 -14.40 11.49
C LEU A 380 9.24 -13.73 12.88
N GLY A 381 10.12 -12.76 13.10
CA GLY A 381 10.20 -12.06 14.39
C GLY A 381 8.89 -11.31 14.72
N ILE A 382 8.31 -11.62 15.88
CA ILE A 382 7.14 -10.93 16.44
C ILE A 382 7.53 -9.47 16.72
N TYR A 383 6.92 -8.53 15.99
CA TYR A 383 7.14 -7.09 16.16
C TYR A 383 6.40 -6.61 17.42
N ARG A 384 7.11 -6.00 18.38
CA ARG A 384 6.48 -5.18 19.42
C ARG A 384 6.52 -3.74 18.96
N ALA A 385 5.42 -2.99 19.07
CA ALA A 385 5.36 -1.60 18.59
C ALA A 385 4.67 -0.67 19.62
N LEU A 386 5.38 0.34 20.10
CA LEU A 386 4.84 1.49 20.82
C LEU A 386 4.18 2.44 19.87
N GLN A 387 2.86 2.51 19.84
CA GLN A 387 2.15 3.42 18.93
C GLN A 387 1.54 4.61 19.67
N ILE A 388 2.21 5.75 19.72
CA ILE A 388 1.63 7.01 20.21
C ILE A 388 0.70 7.58 19.13
N VAL A 389 -0.59 7.78 19.45
CA VAL A 389 -1.59 8.38 18.55
C VAL A 389 -2.16 9.64 19.20
N GLY A 390 -1.78 10.81 18.69
CA GLY A 390 -2.56 12.03 18.90
C GLY A 390 -3.70 12.09 17.89
N CYS A 391 -4.92 12.40 18.32
CA CYS A 391 -6.05 12.81 17.48
C CYS A 391 -6.82 13.89 18.26
N PRO A 392 -7.09 15.09 17.73
CA PRO A 392 -7.89 16.10 18.44
C PRO A 392 -9.35 15.68 18.62
N HIS A 393 -9.78 14.61 17.95
CA HIS A 393 -11.05 13.98 18.28
C HIS A 393 -10.90 13.25 19.62
N ILE A 394 -11.57 13.80 20.64
CA ILE A 394 -11.74 13.26 22.01
C ILE A 394 -12.38 11.85 22.03
N HIS A 395 -12.84 11.36 20.87
CA HIS A 395 -13.38 10.01 20.72
C HIS A 395 -12.44 9.18 19.84
N ALA A 396 -12.20 7.94 20.26
CA ALA A 396 -11.60 6.86 19.49
C ALA A 396 -12.21 6.78 18.09
N CYS A 397 -11.68 7.55 17.12
CA CYS A 397 -11.92 7.25 15.73
C CYS A 397 -11.13 5.97 15.48
N PHE A 398 -11.86 4.88 15.27
CA PHE A 398 -11.37 3.56 14.86
C PHE A 398 -10.66 3.57 13.49
N CYS A 399 -10.15 4.71 13.07
CA CYS A 399 -9.35 4.90 11.87
C CYS A 399 -7.91 4.36 12.06
N ALA A 400 -7.53 3.99 13.29
CA ALA A 400 -6.23 3.42 13.63
C ALA A 400 -6.15 1.87 13.52
N ASP A 401 -7.27 1.18 13.29
CA ASP A 401 -7.39 -0.27 13.46
C ASP A 401 -7.08 -1.11 12.21
N THR A 402 -6.08 -0.72 11.41
CA THR A 402 -5.58 -1.55 10.31
C THR A 402 -4.05 -1.66 10.31
N THR A 403 -3.45 -1.87 11.49
CA THR A 403 -2.06 -2.32 11.63
C THR A 403 -1.89 -3.82 11.38
N ASP A 404 -2.94 -4.53 10.97
CA ASP A 404 -2.83 -5.90 10.46
C ASP A 404 -2.23 -5.92 9.04
N ARG A 405 -1.01 -5.38 8.90
CA ARG A 405 -0.20 -5.43 7.66
C ARG A 405 0.46 -6.79 7.46
N HIS A 406 0.24 -7.78 8.33
CA HIS A 406 0.69 -9.16 8.16
C HIS A 406 -0.39 -10.12 7.64
N ALA A 407 -1.66 -9.70 7.55
CA ALA A 407 -2.63 -10.40 6.74
C ALA A 407 -2.48 -9.98 5.26
N PHE A 408 -1.77 -10.80 4.47
CA PHE A 408 -1.67 -10.66 3.02
C PHE A 408 -3.09 -10.64 2.37
N GLY A 409 -3.68 -9.46 2.22
CA GLY A 409 -5.02 -9.28 1.66
C GLY A 409 -5.51 -7.84 1.72
N ARG A 410 -5.14 -7.04 0.71
CA ARG A 410 -5.53 -5.65 0.43
C ARG A 410 -7.00 -5.32 0.77
N ASP A 411 -7.23 -4.49 1.78
CA ASP A 411 -8.34 -3.54 1.79
C ASP A 411 -7.82 -2.20 1.29
N ALA A 412 -8.15 -1.87 0.03
CA ALA A 412 -7.77 -0.61 -0.62
C ALA A 412 -8.77 0.54 -0.32
N ASP A 413 -9.69 0.35 0.63
CA ASP A 413 -10.86 1.20 0.84
C ASP A 413 -10.95 1.77 2.27
N CYS A 414 -9.82 2.15 2.88
CA CYS A 414 -9.89 3.23 3.87
C CYS A 414 -9.94 4.57 3.12
N ASP A 415 -11.15 4.97 2.72
CA ASP A 415 -11.41 6.27 2.08
C ASP A 415 -10.69 7.39 2.86
N ASP A 416 -9.89 8.20 2.15
CA ASP A 416 -9.17 9.37 2.68
C ASP A 416 -10.10 10.36 3.43
N ALA A 417 -11.43 10.25 3.23
CA ALA A 417 -12.44 11.08 3.87
C ALA A 417 -12.58 10.89 5.40
N ASN A 418 -12.03 9.82 5.99
CA ASN A 418 -12.00 9.61 7.44
C ASN A 418 -10.62 9.89 8.07
N LYS A 419 -9.65 10.39 7.30
CA LYS A 419 -8.37 10.80 7.87
C LYS A 419 -8.59 12.12 8.60
N CYS A 420 -8.19 12.16 9.87
CA CYS A 420 -8.24 13.39 10.65
C CYS A 420 -7.32 14.43 9.98
N ASP A 421 -7.92 15.51 9.47
CA ASP A 421 -7.23 16.60 8.78
C ASP A 421 -6.41 17.49 9.72
N ASP A 422 -6.40 17.22 11.03
CA ASP A 422 -5.69 18.00 12.04
C ASP A 422 -4.37 17.32 12.50
N ALA A 423 -3.48 18.11 13.11
CA ALA A 423 -2.07 17.81 13.31
C ALA A 423 -1.81 16.65 14.30
N CYS A 424 -1.49 15.51 13.67
CA CYS A 424 -1.50 14.13 14.11
C CYS A 424 -0.42 13.45 14.96
N ILE A 425 0.61 14.05 15.59
CA ILE A 425 1.91 13.35 15.88
C ILE A 425 1.74 11.86 16.26
N ARG A 426 1.95 10.97 15.29
CA ARG A 426 1.92 9.51 15.46
C ARG A 426 3.34 8.96 15.61
N ILE A 427 3.74 8.55 16.81
CA ILE A 427 5.07 7.95 17.02
C ILE A 427 4.99 6.45 17.22
N THR A 428 5.54 5.67 16.30
CA THR A 428 5.52 4.20 16.40
C THR A 428 6.92 3.66 16.72
N ILE A 429 7.25 3.29 17.95
CA ILE A 429 8.56 2.71 18.30
C ILE A 429 8.49 1.19 18.41
N ALA A 430 9.01 0.48 17.42
CA ALA A 430 9.07 -0.99 17.47
C ALA A 430 10.36 -1.49 18.10
N TYR A 431 10.34 -2.64 18.77
CA TYR A 431 11.53 -3.32 19.27
C TYR A 431 11.39 -4.84 19.14
N GLY A 432 12.52 -5.51 18.91
CA GLY A 432 12.62 -6.96 18.76
C GLY A 432 12.64 -7.70 20.11
N LEU A 433 12.54 -9.04 20.04
CA LEU A 433 12.55 -9.90 21.23
C LEU A 433 13.88 -9.84 22.01
N PRO A 434 13.86 -10.18 23.31
CA PRO A 434 14.99 -10.04 24.25
C PRO A 434 16.28 -10.82 23.95
N TYR A 435 16.31 -11.65 22.90
CA TYR A 435 17.39 -12.62 22.71
C TYR A 435 18.72 -11.98 22.26
N ASP A 436 18.74 -10.69 21.88
CA ASP A 436 19.92 -9.98 21.37
C ASP A 436 20.67 -9.11 22.41
N GLY A 437 20.46 -9.34 23.71
CA GLY A 437 21.21 -8.69 24.80
C GLY A 437 20.50 -7.46 25.40
N PRO A 438 21.13 -6.73 26.34
CA PRO A 438 20.50 -5.71 27.21
C PRO A 438 19.98 -4.44 26.50
N TRP A 439 19.83 -4.45 25.18
CA TRP A 439 19.36 -3.33 24.36
C TRP A 439 17.82 -3.16 24.35
N ILE A 440 17.12 -3.70 25.35
CA ILE A 440 15.65 -3.89 25.29
C ILE A 440 14.84 -2.72 25.85
N VAL A 441 15.42 -1.81 26.64
CA VAL A 441 14.62 -0.78 27.32
C VAL A 441 15.04 0.59 26.82
N LEU A 442 14.24 1.16 25.91
CA LEU A 442 14.02 2.60 25.64
C LEU A 442 15.22 3.58 25.67
N ASP A 443 16.48 3.14 25.68
CA ASP A 443 17.66 3.97 25.90
C ASP A 443 17.96 4.81 24.63
N GLY A 444 17.32 5.98 24.58
CA GLY A 444 17.25 6.84 23.41
C GLY A 444 15.86 7.45 23.19
N LEU A 445 14.80 6.85 23.76
CA LEU A 445 13.45 7.41 23.76
C LEU A 445 13.44 8.81 24.35
N HIS A 446 14.10 9.04 25.50
CA HIS A 446 14.20 10.40 26.07
C HIS A 446 14.78 11.40 25.06
N ARG A 447 15.77 11.00 24.24
CA ARG A 447 16.35 11.86 23.18
C ARG A 447 15.39 12.08 22.01
N VAL A 448 14.59 11.08 21.65
CA VAL A 448 13.48 11.22 20.67
C VAL A 448 12.44 12.20 21.22
N LEU A 449 12.06 12.03 22.48
CA LEU A 449 11.09 12.86 23.17
C LEU A 449 11.56 14.33 23.22
N ASP A 450 12.85 14.58 23.45
CA ASP A 450 13.44 15.92 23.44
C ASP A 450 13.37 16.64 22.07
N ILE A 451 13.21 15.92 20.96
CA ILE A 451 13.09 16.54 19.61
C ILE A 451 11.67 16.76 19.17
N LEU A 452 10.73 16.10 19.81
CA LEU A 452 9.34 16.14 19.44
C LEU A 452 8.69 17.38 20.07
N PRO A 453 7.77 18.04 19.36
CA PRO A 453 6.95 19.09 19.95
C PRO A 453 5.88 18.45 20.87
N LEU A 454 6.35 17.82 21.95
CA LEU A 454 5.53 17.08 22.93
C LEU A 454 4.48 17.96 23.60
N GLU A 455 4.72 19.27 23.64
CA GLU A 455 3.76 20.28 24.05
C GLU A 455 2.45 20.25 23.24
N GLU A 456 2.42 19.72 22.02
CA GLU A 456 1.18 19.63 21.23
C GLU A 456 0.44 18.29 21.41
N VAL A 457 1.01 17.34 22.16
CA VAL A 457 0.44 15.99 22.32
C VAL A 457 -0.71 16.02 23.33
N GLN A 458 -1.91 15.66 22.86
CA GLN A 458 -3.12 15.59 23.69
C GLN A 458 -3.51 14.17 24.09
N SER A 459 -3.09 13.16 23.33
CA SER A 459 -3.42 11.77 23.57
C SER A 459 -2.20 10.90 23.34
N LEU A 460 -1.95 9.94 24.23
CA LEU A 460 -0.90 8.93 24.12
C LEU A 460 -1.56 7.55 24.00
N TYR A 461 -1.14 6.74 23.05
CA TYR A 461 -1.56 5.34 22.96
C TYR A 461 -0.33 4.46 23.20
N LEU A 462 -0.50 3.38 23.94
CA LEU A 462 0.54 2.41 24.28
C LEU A 462 -0.02 1.03 23.92
N ASP A 463 0.63 0.32 23.01
CA ASP A 463 0.18 -1.01 22.59
C ASP A 463 1.04 -2.09 23.26
N GLY A 464 0.48 -2.77 24.25
CA GLY A 464 1.15 -3.79 25.05
C GLY A 464 1.47 -3.36 26.48
N LEU A 465 1.36 -4.32 27.40
CA LEU A 465 1.67 -4.12 28.83
C LEU A 465 3.17 -3.96 29.08
N ASP A 466 4.00 -4.73 28.38
CA ASP A 466 5.45 -4.69 28.54
C ASP A 466 5.97 -3.29 28.27
N LEU A 467 5.48 -2.67 27.21
CA LEU A 467 5.79 -1.30 26.82
C LEU A 467 5.39 -0.25 27.87
N TYR A 468 4.23 -0.44 28.50
CA TYR A 468 3.80 0.43 29.60
C TYR A 468 4.77 0.34 30.78
N ASN A 469 5.26 -0.87 31.08
CA ASN A 469 6.26 -1.09 32.13
C ASN A 469 7.64 -0.54 31.73
N ASP A 470 8.04 -0.68 30.47
CA ASP A 470 9.28 -0.09 29.94
C ASP A 470 9.24 1.44 30.09
N PHE A 471 8.10 2.08 29.77
CA PHE A 471 7.90 3.51 29.98
C PHE A 471 8.08 3.91 31.45
N LYS A 472 7.57 3.11 32.39
CA LYS A 472 7.78 3.37 33.82
C LYS A 472 9.24 3.27 34.23
N ALA A 473 9.97 2.30 33.69
CA ALA A 473 11.38 2.12 33.99
C ALA A 473 12.20 3.35 33.56
N GLU A 474 11.98 3.83 32.33
CA GLU A 474 12.68 5.02 31.77
C GLU A 474 12.42 6.30 32.57
N PHE A 475 11.26 6.40 33.25
CA PHE A 475 10.91 7.54 34.12
C PHE A 475 11.32 7.35 35.59
N ASP A 476 12.22 6.41 35.88
CA ASP A 476 12.66 6.04 37.24
C ASP A 476 11.49 5.67 38.17
N LEU A 477 10.34 5.25 37.64
CA LEU A 477 9.18 4.87 38.44
C LEU A 477 9.27 3.44 38.97
N ILE A 478 10.04 2.58 38.29
CA ILE A 478 10.30 1.19 38.62
C ILE A 478 11.79 0.89 38.37
N PRO A 479 12.50 0.17 39.25
CA PRO A 479 13.85 -0.29 38.95
C PRO A 479 13.89 -1.20 37.71
N ASP A 480 14.86 -1.01 36.81
CA ASP A 480 15.03 -1.81 35.58
C ASP A 480 15.02 -3.34 35.82
N SER A 481 15.42 -3.79 37.01
CA SER A 481 15.40 -5.21 37.39
C SER A 481 14.00 -5.82 37.51
N ASP A 482 12.95 -5.01 37.67
CA ASP A 482 11.62 -5.47 38.07
C ASP A 482 10.62 -5.49 36.90
N VAL A 483 10.97 -4.85 35.76
CA VAL A 483 10.11 -4.59 34.59
C VAL A 483 9.48 -5.86 34.01
N ALA A 484 10.24 -6.95 33.92
CA ALA A 484 9.78 -8.22 33.33
C ALA A 484 8.87 -9.05 34.26
N THR A 485 8.79 -8.70 35.55
CA THR A 485 8.15 -9.54 36.58
C THR A 485 6.89 -8.95 37.19
N LEU A 486 6.54 -7.71 36.85
CA LEU A 486 5.40 -7.04 37.46
C LEU A 486 4.08 -7.59 36.91
N PRO A 487 3.15 -8.00 37.80
CA PRO A 487 1.81 -8.36 37.38
C PRO A 487 1.12 -7.14 36.76
N ALA A 488 0.27 -7.36 35.76
CA ALA A 488 -0.62 -6.32 35.26
C ALA A 488 -1.34 -5.68 36.46
N PRO A 489 -1.42 -4.35 36.56
CA PRO A 489 -2.22 -3.71 37.59
C PRO A 489 -3.62 -4.35 37.62
N PRO A 490 -4.25 -4.51 38.80
CA PRO A 490 -5.55 -5.18 38.93
C PRO A 490 -6.60 -4.64 37.94
N ASP A 491 -6.47 -3.35 37.61
CA ASP A 491 -7.34 -2.58 36.73
C ASP A 491 -7.12 -2.87 35.23
N LEU A 492 -5.93 -3.37 34.84
CA LEU A 492 -5.54 -3.75 33.47
C LEU A 492 -5.70 -5.27 33.23
N ALA A 493 -5.84 -6.08 34.28
CA ALA A 493 -5.83 -7.55 34.19
C ALA A 493 -7.12 -8.18 33.62
N THR A 494 -8.19 -7.41 33.43
CA THR A 494 -9.54 -7.95 33.10
C THR A 494 -10.22 -7.33 31.88
N ALA A 495 -9.60 -6.36 31.19
CA ALA A 495 -10.23 -5.62 30.09
C ALA A 495 -9.35 -5.54 28.83
N GLY A 496 -9.98 -5.34 27.68
CA GLY A 496 -9.31 -4.84 26.48
C GLY A 496 -8.73 -3.43 26.68
N ALA A 497 -8.49 -2.68 25.62
CA ALA A 497 -7.86 -1.35 25.69
C ALA A 497 -8.39 -0.45 26.84
N CYS A 498 -7.49 -0.02 27.72
CA CYS A 498 -7.77 0.79 28.90
C CYS A 498 -7.50 2.27 28.62
N HIS A 499 -8.48 3.14 28.87
CA HIS A 499 -8.38 4.58 28.61
C HIS A 499 -8.36 5.40 29.90
N PHE A 500 -7.28 6.14 30.14
CA PHE A 500 -7.05 7.01 31.28
C PHE A 500 -7.18 8.47 30.86
N ALA A 501 -8.00 9.27 31.54
CA ALA A 501 -8.05 10.73 31.34
C ALA A 501 -7.08 11.41 32.33
N LEU A 502 -6.22 12.33 31.89
CA LEU A 502 -5.26 13.01 32.75
C LEU A 502 -5.77 14.38 33.24
N PRO A 503 -5.52 14.72 34.52
CA PRO A 503 -4.91 13.90 35.56
C PRO A 503 -5.92 12.87 36.13
N SER A 504 -5.57 11.57 36.13
CA SER A 504 -6.35 10.53 36.83
C SER A 504 -5.64 10.16 38.13
N PRO A 505 -6.31 10.20 39.30
CA PRO A 505 -5.76 9.60 40.51
C PRO A 505 -5.51 8.11 40.28
N GLY A 506 -4.28 7.65 40.55
CA GLY A 506 -3.86 6.25 40.37
C GLY A 506 -3.09 5.95 39.08
N PHE A 507 -3.01 6.87 38.12
CA PHE A 507 -2.16 6.70 36.95
C PHE A 507 -0.73 7.18 37.25
N GLU A 508 0.15 6.24 37.63
CA GLU A 508 1.51 6.51 38.14
C GLU A 508 2.39 7.32 37.19
N LEU A 509 2.23 7.15 35.88
CA LEU A 509 2.98 7.89 34.84
C LEU A 509 2.46 9.32 34.62
N GLY A 510 1.32 9.69 35.21
CA GLY A 510 0.61 10.91 34.84
C GLY A 510 1.42 12.18 35.05
N ALA A 511 2.17 12.29 36.14
CA ALA A 511 2.92 13.51 36.47
C ALA A 511 4.12 13.71 35.54
N GLN A 512 4.91 12.66 35.29
CA GLN A 512 6.08 12.69 34.42
C GLN A 512 5.67 12.90 32.96
N LEU A 513 4.63 12.21 32.50
CA LEU A 513 4.11 12.41 31.16
C LEU A 513 3.52 13.81 30.98
N CYS A 514 2.82 14.38 31.97
CA CYS A 514 2.36 15.78 31.90
C CYS A 514 3.53 16.78 31.94
N GLN A 515 4.66 16.43 32.58
CA GLN A 515 5.86 17.28 32.55
C GLN A 515 6.48 17.33 31.15
N LEU A 516 6.51 16.19 30.45
CA LEU A 516 7.01 16.10 29.08
C LEU A 516 6.00 16.60 28.03
N MET A 517 4.72 16.30 28.24
CA MET A 517 3.59 16.63 27.37
C MET A 517 2.56 17.43 28.18
N PRO A 518 2.77 18.75 28.38
CA PRO A 518 1.91 19.61 29.20
C PRO A 518 0.43 19.62 28.82
N HIS A 519 0.10 19.26 27.58
CA HIS A 519 -1.26 19.24 27.05
C HIS A 519 -1.87 17.83 26.96
N LEU A 520 -1.19 16.81 27.51
CA LEU A 520 -1.65 15.43 27.49
C LEU A 520 -2.93 15.27 28.32
N ALA A 521 -4.04 15.01 27.64
CA ALA A 521 -5.38 14.87 28.20
C ALA A 521 -5.79 13.40 28.36
N SER A 522 -5.25 12.47 27.57
CA SER A 522 -5.54 11.04 27.72
C SER A 522 -4.37 10.12 27.42
N VAL A 523 -4.39 8.94 28.05
CA VAL A 523 -3.50 7.81 27.75
C VAL A 523 -4.35 6.56 27.53
N CYS A 524 -4.17 5.87 26.42
CA CYS A 524 -4.80 4.60 26.13
C CYS A 524 -3.75 3.49 26.16
N VAL A 525 -4.00 2.38 26.85
CA VAL A 525 -3.11 1.23 26.96
C VAL A 525 -3.85 0.00 26.47
N ASN A 526 -3.41 -0.58 25.35
CA ASN A 526 -3.96 -1.84 24.85
C ASN A 526 -3.22 -3.03 25.45
N VAL A 527 -3.96 -3.97 26.03
CA VAL A 527 -3.40 -5.11 26.79
C VAL A 527 -3.67 -6.44 26.08
N GLU A 528 -4.44 -6.46 24.98
CA GLU A 528 -5.04 -7.69 24.44
C GLU A 528 -4.05 -8.70 23.84
N GLN A 529 -2.81 -8.31 23.51
CA GLN A 529 -1.91 -9.21 22.78
C GLN A 529 -1.46 -10.44 23.59
N ARG A 530 -1.48 -10.43 24.93
CA ARG A 530 -0.90 -11.53 25.74
C ARG A 530 -1.60 -12.88 25.55
N LYS A 531 -2.91 -12.91 25.26
CA LYS A 531 -3.67 -14.17 25.11
C LYS A 531 -3.43 -14.89 23.80
N TYR A 532 -3.11 -14.18 22.73
CA TYR A 532 -2.84 -14.80 21.42
C TYR A 532 -1.50 -15.56 21.43
N TRP A 533 -0.53 -15.07 22.21
CA TRP A 533 0.81 -15.65 22.30
C TRP A 533 0.89 -16.98 23.03
N GLU A 534 0.19 -17.13 24.16
CA GLU A 534 0.19 -18.38 24.93
C GLU A 534 -0.45 -19.55 24.16
N LEU A 535 -1.35 -19.25 23.22
CA LEU A 535 -1.98 -20.26 22.35
C LEU A 535 -1.08 -20.65 21.17
N THR A 536 -0.38 -19.69 20.55
CA THR A 536 0.42 -19.95 19.35
C THR A 536 1.73 -20.69 19.66
N LEU A 537 2.37 -20.37 20.79
CA LEU A 537 3.59 -21.06 21.26
C LEU A 537 3.31 -22.48 21.78
N ALA A 538 2.09 -22.75 22.25
CA ALA A 538 1.70 -24.10 22.65
C ALA A 538 1.48 -25.02 21.44
N ASP A 539 0.90 -24.50 20.35
CA ASP A 539 0.65 -25.28 19.13
C ASP A 539 1.95 -25.61 18.36
N ASP A 540 2.96 -24.72 18.38
CA ASP A 540 4.24 -24.97 17.68
C ASP A 540 5.12 -25.99 18.42
N LEU A 541 5.12 -25.99 19.76
CA LEU A 541 5.90 -26.93 20.57
C LEU A 541 5.34 -28.37 20.60
N GLU A 542 4.05 -28.55 20.28
CA GLU A 542 3.45 -29.89 20.17
C GLU A 542 3.65 -30.53 18.78
N SER A 543 4.17 -29.79 17.79
CA SER A 543 4.26 -30.26 16.40
C SER A 543 5.62 -30.88 15.98
N ASP A 544 6.69 -30.64 16.76
CA ASP A 544 8.04 -31.12 16.42
C ASP A 544 8.41 -32.48 17.06
N ASP A 545 7.70 -32.94 18.09
CA ASP A 545 8.03 -34.20 18.79
C ASP A 545 7.47 -35.47 18.12
N ASP A 546 6.61 -35.34 17.09
CA ASP A 546 5.96 -36.50 16.42
C ASP A 546 6.62 -36.96 15.11
N MET A 547 7.72 -36.32 14.67
CA MET A 547 8.40 -36.70 13.41
C MET A 547 9.56 -37.70 13.55
N ASP A 548 9.99 -38.05 14.78
CA ASP A 548 11.13 -38.95 15.00
C ASP A 548 10.75 -40.41 15.36
N ASN A 549 9.46 -40.81 15.28
CA ASN A 549 9.01 -42.17 15.61
C ASN A 549 8.25 -42.90 14.47
N MET A 550 8.80 -42.89 13.25
CA MET A 550 8.47 -43.92 12.24
C MET A 550 9.74 -44.46 11.56
N GLU A 551 10.39 -45.42 12.22
CA GLU A 551 11.18 -46.50 11.57
C GLU A 551 10.37 -47.79 11.50
#